data_AF-A0A519K7M0-F1
#
_entry.id   AF-A0A519K7M0-F1
#
_cell.length_a   1.000
_cell.length_b   1.000
_cell.length_c   1.000
_cell.angle_alpha   90.00
_cell.angle_beta   90.00
_cell.angle_gamma   90.00
#
_symmetry.space_group_name_H-M   'P 1'
#
loop_
_entity.id
_entity.type
_entity.pdbx_description
1 polymer ?
#
loop_
_entity_poly.entity_id
_entity_poly.type
_entity_poly.pdbx_seq_one_letter_code
_entity_poly.pdbx_strand_id
1 'polypeptide(L)'
;MRLSVSVAALIAGALLTATGVAAQTPTFDTARLSEDVRVLSDDSFEGRGIATPAEQKVIDYLSAQYGAAGMQPGGPNGQWTQDVTLNRFTASNIRAQFKVGETAVPLTQGQ
;
A
#
# COMPACT_ATOMS: atom_id res chain seq x y z
N MET A 1 37.66 -7.17 -54.44
CA MET A 1 38.01 -7.73 -53.11
C MET A 1 37.54 -6.73 -52.04
N ARG A 2 36.26 -6.50 -51.70
CA ARG A 2 35.08 -7.38 -51.44
C ARG A 2 35.35 -8.45 -50.38
N LEU A 3 36.16 -8.14 -49.36
CA LEU A 3 36.40 -9.04 -48.23
C LEU A 3 36.80 -8.24 -46.98
N SER A 4 35.98 -7.27 -46.55
CA SER A 4 36.29 -6.49 -45.32
C SER A 4 35.05 -6.09 -44.51
N VAL A 5 33.83 -6.26 -45.06
CA VAL A 5 32.59 -5.86 -44.37
C VAL A 5 32.02 -6.99 -43.49
N SER A 6 32.46 -8.24 -43.68
CA SER A 6 31.91 -9.41 -42.98
C SER A 6 32.41 -9.59 -41.54
N VAL A 7 33.55 -9.00 -41.16
CA VAL A 7 34.11 -9.17 -39.80
C VAL A 7 33.51 -8.18 -38.80
N ALA A 8 33.19 -6.95 -39.23
CA ALA A 8 32.57 -5.94 -38.37
C ALA A 8 31.12 -6.29 -37.98
N ALA A 9 30.39 -7.01 -38.84
CA ALA A 9 29.02 -7.45 -38.56
C ALA A 9 28.96 -8.59 -37.52
N LEU A 10 30.02 -9.39 -37.38
CA LEU A 10 30.07 -10.52 -36.43
C LEU A 10 30.34 -10.07 -34.99
N ILE A 11 31.03 -8.94 -34.78
CA ILE A 11 31.30 -8.40 -33.44
C ILE A 11 30.08 -7.66 -32.87
N ALA A 12 29.29 -7.00 -33.72
CA ALA A 12 28.05 -6.32 -33.30
C ALA A 12 26.91 -7.30 -32.94
N GLY A 13 26.87 -8.49 -33.55
CA GLY A 13 25.86 -9.52 -33.25
C GLY A 13 26.08 -10.25 -31.92
N ALA A 14 27.33 -10.31 -31.44
CA ALA A 14 27.68 -11.06 -30.23
C ALA A 14 27.36 -10.32 -28.91
N LEU A 15 27.15 -8.99 -28.95
CA LEU A 15 26.79 -8.22 -27.76
C LEU A 15 25.28 -8.18 -27.46
N LEU A 16 24.42 -8.63 -28.38
CA LEU A 16 22.96 -8.48 -28.22
C LEU A 16 22.27 -9.68 -27.54
N THR A 17 22.98 -10.78 -27.27
CA THR A 17 22.37 -12.04 -26.78
C THR A 17 22.60 -12.34 -25.29
N ALA A 18 23.20 -11.42 -24.52
CA ALA A 18 23.61 -11.70 -23.14
C ALA A 18 22.94 -10.81 -22.06
N THR A 19 21.67 -10.45 -22.22
CA THR A 19 20.89 -9.82 -21.14
C THR A 19 19.69 -10.67 -20.75
N GLY A 20 19.95 -11.92 -20.39
CA GLY A 20 19.04 -12.65 -19.50
C GLY A 20 19.12 -12.02 -18.12
N VAL A 21 18.30 -11.00 -17.84
CA VAL A 21 18.09 -10.55 -16.46
C VAL A 21 17.37 -11.68 -15.76
N ALA A 22 18.10 -12.51 -15.02
CA ALA A 22 17.48 -13.49 -14.15
C ALA A 22 16.52 -12.72 -13.24
N ALA A 23 15.23 -13.04 -13.31
CA ALA A 23 14.24 -12.45 -12.42
C ALA A 23 14.68 -12.79 -11.00
N GLN A 24 15.12 -11.77 -10.26
CA GLN A 24 15.47 -11.95 -8.86
C GLN A 24 14.19 -12.39 -8.15
N THR A 25 14.23 -13.56 -7.50
CA THR A 25 13.11 -13.95 -6.64
C THR A 25 13.05 -12.94 -5.50
N PRO A 26 11.94 -12.20 -5.35
CA PRO A 26 11.83 -11.23 -4.27
C PRO A 26 11.97 -11.93 -2.94
N THR A 27 12.87 -11.43 -2.09
CA THR A 27 13.04 -11.91 -0.73
C THR A 27 12.03 -11.21 0.17
N PHE A 28 11.26 -11.98 0.93
CA PHE A 28 10.29 -11.45 1.88
C PHE A 28 10.79 -11.65 3.31
N ASP A 29 10.75 -10.58 4.10
CA ASP A 29 10.99 -10.63 5.54
C ASP A 29 9.65 -10.66 6.28
N THR A 30 9.32 -11.83 6.84
CA THR A 30 8.09 -12.03 7.61
C THR A 30 8.06 -11.23 8.92
N ALA A 31 9.22 -10.95 9.52
CA ALA A 31 9.29 -10.13 10.73
C ALA A 31 8.96 -8.68 10.40
N ARG A 32 9.50 -8.16 9.29
CA ARG A 32 9.16 -6.81 8.80
C ARG A 32 7.67 -6.67 8.51
N LEU A 33 7.07 -7.64 7.82
CA LEU A 33 5.63 -7.64 7.55
C LEU A 33 4.80 -7.68 8.84
N SER A 34 5.21 -8.48 9.81
CA SER A 34 4.52 -8.58 11.11
C SER A 34 4.59 -7.26 11.88
N GLU A 35 5.73 -6.57 11.81
CA GLU A 35 5.92 -5.26 12.42
C GLU A 35 5.04 -4.18 11.76
N ASP A 36 4.97 -4.15 10.43
CA ASP A 36 4.08 -3.25 9.69
C ASP A 36 2.61 -3.44 10.13
N VAL A 37 2.17 -4.69 10.26
CA VAL A 37 0.81 -5.02 10.73
C VAL A 37 0.61 -4.59 12.18
N ARG A 38 1.59 -4.84 13.06
CA ARG A 38 1.52 -4.47 14.47
C ARG A 38 1.37 -2.96 14.64
N VAL A 39 2.19 -2.17 13.93
CA VAL A 39 2.13 -0.69 14.01
C VAL A 39 0.80 -0.18 13.47
N LEU A 40 0.42 -0.58 12.25
CA LEU A 40 -0.80 -0.07 11.60
C LEU A 40 -2.11 -0.54 12.25
N SER A 41 -2.05 -1.54 13.12
CA SER A 41 -3.21 -2.07 13.86
C SER A 41 -3.24 -1.66 15.32
N ASP A 42 -2.27 -0.85 15.77
CA ASP A 42 -2.27 -0.29 17.11
C ASP A 42 -3.47 0.65 17.32
N ASP A 43 -4.02 0.68 18.53
CA ASP A 43 -5.19 1.51 18.87
C ASP A 43 -4.94 2.99 18.59
N SER A 44 -3.70 3.46 18.64
CA SER A 44 -3.32 4.84 18.31
C SER A 44 -3.55 5.21 16.83
N PHE A 45 -3.75 4.22 15.95
CA PHE A 45 -4.14 4.39 14.56
C PHE A 45 -5.66 4.31 14.34
N GLU A 46 -6.47 4.15 15.40
CA GLU A 46 -7.94 4.30 15.39
C GLU A 46 -8.64 3.54 14.24
N GLY A 47 -8.14 2.36 13.87
CA GLY A 47 -8.68 1.56 12.77
C GLY A 47 -8.42 2.12 11.36
N ARG A 48 -7.47 3.06 11.22
CA ARG A 48 -7.05 3.70 9.95
C ARG A 48 -8.19 4.42 9.24
N GLY A 49 -9.11 5.02 10.01
CA GLY A 49 -10.28 5.71 9.48
C GLY A 49 -9.91 6.96 8.70
N ILE A 50 -10.47 7.11 7.49
CA ILE A 50 -10.36 8.35 6.71
C ILE A 50 -11.06 9.51 7.43
N ALA A 51 -10.53 10.72 7.26
CA ALA A 51 -11.01 11.95 7.87
C ALA A 51 -11.14 11.88 9.41
N THR A 52 -10.16 11.21 10.04
CA THR A 52 -9.89 11.17 11.49
C THR A 52 -8.43 11.61 11.74
N PRO A 53 -8.02 11.96 12.98
CA PRO A 53 -6.62 12.27 13.27
C PRO A 53 -5.64 11.14 12.93
N ALA A 54 -6.10 9.89 12.94
CA ALA A 54 -5.28 8.74 12.57
C ALA A 54 -4.90 8.71 11.09
N GLU A 55 -5.66 9.35 10.20
CA GLU A 55 -5.34 9.40 8.77
C GLU A 55 -3.95 9.98 8.52
N GLN A 56 -3.60 11.08 9.20
CA GLN A 56 -2.27 11.68 9.07
C GLN A 56 -1.17 10.72 9.53
N LYS A 57 -1.38 9.98 10.63
CA LYS A 57 -0.40 9.01 11.13
C LYS A 57 -0.17 7.88 10.12
N VAL A 58 -1.24 7.40 9.49
CA VAL A 58 -1.15 6.37 8.44
C VAL A 58 -0.37 6.90 7.24
N ILE A 59 -0.69 8.12 6.78
CA ILE A 59 0.02 8.76 5.65
C ILE A 59 1.51 8.92 5.96
N ASP A 60 1.85 9.43 7.14
CA ASP A 60 3.24 9.63 7.55
C ASP A 60 4.01 8.31 7.63
N TYR A 61 3.40 7.27 8.23
CA TYR A 61 4.00 5.95 8.33
C TYR A 61 4.28 5.36 6.94
N LEU A 62 3.27 5.33 6.06
CA LEU A 62 3.40 4.76 4.72
C LEU A 62 4.40 5.55 3.86
N SER A 63 4.36 6.88 3.90
CA SER A 63 5.29 7.73 3.16
C SER A 63 6.73 7.49 3.60
N ALA A 64 6.98 7.34 4.91
CA ALA A 64 8.28 7.01 5.45
C ALA A 64 8.75 5.61 5.01
N GLN A 65 7.89 4.59 5.07
CA GLN A 65 8.23 3.23 4.63
C GLN A 65 8.52 3.16 3.12
N TYR A 66 7.75 3.88 2.29
CA TYR A 66 7.99 3.97 0.86
C TYR A 66 9.28 4.73 0.53
N GLY A 67 9.54 5.83 1.22
CA GLY A 67 10.81 6.56 1.10
C GLY A 67 12.01 5.69 1.49
N ALA A 68 11.91 4.93 2.59
CA ALA A 68 12.95 3.98 3.02
C ALA A 68 13.16 2.84 2.01
N ALA A 69 12.13 2.47 1.25
CA ALA A 69 12.22 1.53 0.14
C ALA A 69 12.76 2.14 -1.16
N GLY A 70 13.13 3.43 -1.17
CA GLY A 70 13.69 4.13 -2.33
C GLY A 70 12.65 4.67 -3.32
N MET A 71 11.37 4.68 -2.94
CA MET A 71 10.32 5.28 -3.77
C MET A 71 10.33 6.80 -3.65
N GLN A 72 9.76 7.45 -4.66
CA GLN A 72 9.53 8.89 -4.68
C GLN A 72 8.02 9.16 -4.67
N PRO A 73 7.58 10.32 -4.14
CA PRO A 73 6.18 10.71 -4.19
C PRO A 73 5.72 10.89 -5.64
N GLY A 74 4.55 10.36 -5.97
CA GLY A 74 3.97 10.40 -7.32
C GLY A 74 2.68 11.23 -7.45
N GLY A 75 2.23 11.86 -6.36
CA GLY A 75 1.01 12.67 -6.33
C GLY A 75 1.19 14.07 -6.94
N PRO A 76 0.09 14.83 -7.02
CA PRO A 76 0.11 16.19 -7.56
C PRO A 76 1.18 17.05 -6.87
N ASN A 77 1.97 17.79 -7.66
CA ASN A 77 3.06 18.63 -7.15
C ASN A 77 4.12 17.90 -6.31
N GLY A 78 4.33 16.60 -6.57
CA GLY A 78 5.34 15.80 -5.85
C GLY A 78 4.93 15.41 -4.43
N GLN A 79 3.62 15.35 -4.16
CA GLN A 79 3.07 14.90 -2.87
C GLN A 79 2.96 13.37 -2.79
N TRP A 80 2.95 12.83 -1.57
CA TRP A 80 2.75 11.39 -1.34
C TRP A 80 1.31 10.93 -1.54
N THR A 81 0.36 11.85 -1.50
CA THR A 81 -1.07 11.57 -1.56
C THR A 81 -1.71 12.12 -2.83
N GLN A 82 -2.89 11.58 -3.15
CA GLN A 82 -3.77 12.10 -4.18
C GLN A 82 -5.06 12.58 -3.51
N ASP A 83 -5.48 13.78 -3.84
CA ASP A 83 -6.74 14.33 -3.33
C ASP A 83 -7.93 13.58 -3.92
N VAL A 84 -8.85 13.17 -3.04
CA VAL A 84 -10.10 12.50 -3.40
C VAL A 84 -11.29 13.19 -2.72
N THR A 85 -12.40 13.30 -3.43
CA THR A 85 -13.63 13.87 -2.86
C THR A 85 -14.33 12.84 -1.99
N LEU A 86 -14.59 13.18 -0.73
CA LEU A 86 -15.28 12.32 0.23
C LEU A 86 -16.70 12.81 0.51
N ASN A 87 -17.64 11.87 0.60
CA ASN A 87 -18.96 12.11 1.18
C ASN A 87 -18.95 11.70 2.65
N ARG A 88 -19.44 12.58 3.53
CA ARG A 88 -19.56 12.28 4.96
C ARG A 88 -21.01 12.00 5.33
N PHE A 89 -21.23 10.88 6.00
CA PHE A 89 -22.50 10.54 6.63
C PHE A 89 -22.28 10.35 8.12
N THR A 90 -23.19 10.89 8.93
CA THR A 90 -23.20 10.70 10.38
C THR A 90 -24.47 9.97 10.76
N ALA A 91 -24.34 8.81 11.39
CA ALA A 91 -25.47 8.12 11.98
C ALA A 91 -25.60 8.53 13.46
N SER A 92 -26.80 8.93 13.87
CA SER A 92 -27.12 9.29 15.26
C SER A 92 -28.38 8.57 15.70
N ASN A 93 -28.58 8.42 17.02
CA ASN A 93 -29.75 7.74 17.60
C ASN A 93 -29.91 6.27 17.15
N ILE A 94 -28.79 5.55 16.97
CA ILE A 94 -28.80 4.13 16.62
C ILE A 94 -29.51 3.34 17.72
N ARG A 95 -30.57 2.62 17.35
CA ARG A 95 -31.25 1.65 18.22
C ARG A 95 -31.13 0.28 17.57
N ALA A 96 -30.65 -0.69 18.35
CA ALA A 96 -30.63 -2.08 17.93
C ALA A 96 -31.33 -2.93 18.98
N GLN A 97 -31.89 -4.07 18.56
CA GLN A 97 -32.51 -5.04 19.46
C GLN A 97 -32.36 -6.44 18.85
N PHE A 98 -32.17 -7.44 19.70
CA PHE A 98 -32.34 -8.84 19.30
C PHE A 98 -33.75 -9.30 19.62
N LYS A 99 -34.34 -10.14 18.76
CA LYS A 99 -35.55 -10.90 19.09
C LYS A 99 -35.17 -12.33 19.39
N VAL A 100 -35.56 -12.83 20.57
CA VAL A 100 -35.43 -14.23 20.98
C VAL A 100 -36.82 -14.74 21.33
N GLY A 101 -37.39 -15.56 20.45
CA GLY A 101 -38.82 -15.89 20.52
C GLY A 101 -39.69 -14.63 20.40
N GLU A 102 -40.60 -14.43 21.36
CA GLU A 102 -41.45 -13.23 21.43
C GLU A 102 -40.80 -12.06 22.22
N THR A 103 -39.66 -12.28 22.87
CA THR A 103 -39.00 -11.24 23.67
C THR A 103 -38.05 -10.42 22.81
N ALA A 104 -38.19 -9.09 22.86
CA ALA A 104 -37.24 -8.15 22.29
C ALA A 104 -36.28 -7.65 23.37
N VAL A 105 -34.97 -7.85 23.17
CA VAL A 105 -33.91 -7.39 24.07
C VAL A 105 -33.22 -6.18 23.41
N PRO A 106 -33.36 -4.96 23.96
CA PRO A 106 -32.68 -3.79 23.42
C PRO A 106 -31.16 -3.91 23.61
N LEU A 107 -30.40 -3.51 22.61
CA LEU A 107 -28.95 -3.39 22.68
C LEU A 107 -28.57 -1.98 23.10
N THR A 108 -27.73 -1.90 24.14
CA THR A 108 -27.10 -0.66 24.58
C THR A 108 -25.65 -0.71 24.13
N GLN A 109 -25.18 0.33 23.43
CA GLN A 109 -23.81 0.33 22.88
C GLN A 109 -22.79 0.18 24.01
N GLY A 110 -21.92 -0.83 23.91
CA GLY A 110 -20.89 -1.12 24.92
C GLY A 110 -21.34 -2.00 26.09
N GLN A 111 -22.54 -2.60 26.04
CA GLN A 111 -23.05 -3.57 27.01
C GLN A 111 -23.48 -4.88 26.34
#